data_AF-A0AA41CPK5-F1
#
_entry.id   AF-A0AA41CPK5-F1
#
_cell.length_a   1.000
_cell.length_b   1.000
_cell.length_c   1.000
_cell.angle_alpha   90.00
_cell.angle_beta   90.00
_cell.angle_gamma   90.00
#
_symmetry.space_group_name_H-M   'P 1'
#
loop_
_entity.id
_entity.type
_entity.pdbx_description
1 polymer ?
#
loop_
_entity_poly.entity_id
_entity_poly.type
_entity_poly.pdbx_seq_one_letter_code
_entity_poly.pdbx_strand_id
1 'polypeptide(L)' 'MTAPLPFDGALTVDMEGQRAKYECLRPGCTHRLEGPVYSTDRRDGERIGVEGLKAFIDGVKQNHLATYHGSTR' A
#
# COMPACT_ATOMS: atom_id res chain seq x y z
N MET A 1 0.76 -8.11 -28.33
CA MET A 1 1.36 -7.46 -27.15
C MET A 1 0.25 -7.28 -26.13
N THR A 2 0.21 -8.12 -25.09
CA THR A 2 -0.85 -8.09 -24.08
C THR A 2 -0.54 -6.95 -23.12
N ALA A 3 -1.46 -5.97 -22.98
CA ALA A 3 -1.30 -4.91 -22.00
C ALA A 3 -1.12 -5.51 -20.59
N PRO A 4 -0.29 -4.91 -19.71
CA PRO A 4 -0.21 -5.37 -18.33
C PRO A 4 -1.62 -5.32 -17.73
N LEU A 5 -2.07 -6.46 -17.19
CA LEU A 5 -3.36 -6.57 -16.51
C LEU A 5 -3.46 -5.45 -15.45
N PRO A 6 -4.63 -4.81 -15.29
CA PRO A 6 -4.80 -3.76 -14.31
C PRO A 6 -4.44 -4.27 -12.91
N PHE A 7 -3.86 -3.37 -12.13
CA PHE A 7 -3.57 -3.59 -10.72
C PHE A 7 -4.91 -3.69 -9.97
N ASP A 8 -5.35 -4.91 -9.67
CA ASP A 8 -6.51 -5.15 -8.79
C ASP A 8 -6.00 -5.42 -7.38
N GLY A 9 -6.13 -4.42 -6.53
CA GLY A 9 -5.78 -4.49 -5.11
C GLY A 9 -6.73 -3.63 -4.29
N ALA A 10 -7.14 -4.12 -3.13
CA ALA A 10 -7.97 -3.37 -2.19
C ALA A 10 -7.07 -2.71 -1.13
N LEU A 11 -7.22 -1.40 -0.96
CA LEU A 11 -6.60 -0.64 0.13
C LEU A 11 -7.70 -0.20 1.11
N THR A 12 -7.60 -0.66 2.34
CA THR A 12 -8.45 -0.20 3.45
C THR A 12 -7.61 0.67 4.37
N VAL A 13 -8.13 1.84 4.75
CA VAL A 13 -7.48 2.75 5.69
C VAL A 13 -8.41 2.92 6.89
N ASP A 14 -7.97 2.43 8.04
CA ASP A 14 -8.57 2.70 9.33
C ASP A 14 -7.98 4.01 9.87
N MET A 15 -8.80 5.05 9.88
CA MET A 15 -8.41 6.39 10.33
C MET A 15 -8.48 6.53 11.86
N GLU A 16 -9.26 5.70 12.54
CA GLU A 16 -9.37 5.71 14.01
C GLU A 16 -8.23 4.92 14.63
N GLY A 17 -7.95 3.71 14.09
CA GLY A 17 -6.83 2.87 14.50
C GLY A 17 -5.49 3.24 13.85
N GLN A 18 -5.47 4.18 12.89
CA GLN A 18 -4.28 4.63 12.16
C GLN A 18 -3.52 3.47 11.48
N ARG A 19 -4.25 2.62 10.74
CA ARG A 19 -3.70 1.44 10.05
C ARG A 19 -4.13 1.40 8.60
N ALA A 20 -3.24 1.00 7.70
CA ALA A 20 -3.61 0.58 6.36
C ALA A 20 -3.46 -0.92 6.21
N LYS A 21 -4.37 -1.48 5.44
CA LYS A 21 -4.34 -2.87 5.00
C LYS A 21 -4.45 -2.89 3.49
N TYR A 22 -3.52 -3.60 2.86
CA TYR A 22 -3.51 -3.89 1.44
C TYR A 22 -3.74 -5.39 1.20
N GLU A 23 -4.68 -5.71 0.32
CA GLU A 23 -4.93 -7.05 -0.18
C GLU A 23 -4.77 -7.06 -1.71
N CYS A 24 -3.92 -7.95 -2.21
CA CYS A 24 -3.79 -8.20 -3.63
C CYS A 24 -4.93 -9.11 -4.10
N LEU A 25 -5.68 -8.69 -5.12
CA LEU A 25 -6.82 -9.45 -5.65
C LEU A 25 -6.43 -10.35 -6.83
N ARG A 26 -5.14 -10.45 -7.16
CA ARG A 26 -4.65 -11.39 -8.17
C ARG A 26 -4.95 -12.83 -7.72
N PRO A 27 -5.54 -13.67 -8.58
CA PRO A 27 -5.80 -15.08 -8.26
C PRO A 27 -4.54 -15.78 -7.75
N GLY A 28 -4.62 -16.38 -6.56
CA GLY A 28 -3.52 -17.13 -5.94
C GLY A 28 -2.52 -16.29 -5.15
N CYS A 29 -2.67 -14.96 -5.06
CA CYS A 29 -1.82 -14.15 -4.19
C CYS A 29 -2.32 -14.19 -2.74
N THR A 30 -1.57 -14.82 -1.84
CA THR A 30 -1.89 -14.89 -0.40
C THR A 30 -1.25 -13.78 0.41
N HIS A 31 -0.48 -12.90 -0.24
CA HIS A 31 0.29 -11.86 0.42
C HIS A 31 -0.60 -10.65 0.76
N ARG A 32 -0.88 -10.51 2.06
CA ARG A 32 -1.53 -9.34 2.66
C ARG A 32 -0.46 -8.48 3.33
N LEU A 33 -0.59 -7.16 3.21
CA LEU A 33 0.26 -6.22 3.91
C LEU A 33 -0.59 -5.37 4.85
N GLU A 34 -0.13 -5.23 6.08
CA GLU A 34 -0.77 -4.37 7.06
C GLU A 34 0.31 -3.58 7.78
N GLY A 35 0.07 -2.29 7.99
CA GLY A 35 1.03 -1.42 8.64
C GLY A 35 0.36 -0.20 9.24
N PRO A 36 1.02 0.47 10.18
CA PRO A 36 0.55 1.74 10.67
C PRO A 36 0.51 2.76 9.52
N VAL A 37 -0.58 3.50 9.39
CA VAL A 37 -0.64 4.69 8.55
C VAL A 37 -1.17 5.83 9.37
N TYR A 38 -0.33 6.81 9.52
CA TYR A 38 -0.66 7.98 10.28
C TYR A 38 -1.11 9.04 9.30
N SER A 39 -2.42 9.21 9.13
CA SER A 39 -2.99 10.36 8.42
C SER A 39 -2.85 11.65 9.24
N THR A 40 -2.38 11.55 10.48
CA THR A 40 -2.19 12.62 11.45
C THR A 40 -0.78 12.68 12.03
N ASP A 41 0.19 11.97 11.45
CA ASP A 41 1.54 11.90 12.01
C ASP A 41 2.13 13.29 12.19
N ARG A 42 2.85 13.47 13.30
CA ARG A 42 3.63 14.67 13.55
C ARG A 42 5.10 14.34 13.49
N ARG A 43 5.82 14.94 12.55
CA ARG A 43 7.29 14.96 12.56
C ARG A 43 7.69 16.37 12.94
N ASP A 44 8.53 16.49 13.97
CA ASP A 44 8.95 17.79 14.51
C ASP A 44 7.79 18.73 14.91
N GLY A 45 6.65 18.16 15.32
CA GLY A 45 5.45 18.90 15.74
C GLY A 45 4.54 19.35 14.60
N GLU A 46 4.96 19.21 13.34
CA GLU A 46 4.18 19.57 12.16
C GLU A 46 3.34 18.39 11.67
N ARG A 47 2.09 18.63 11.24
CA ARG A 47 1.19 17.57 10.79
C ARG A 47 1.58 17.13 9.37
N ILE A 48 2.26 16.00 9.27
CA ILE A 48 2.83 15.44 8.04
C ILE A 48 1.76 14.84 7.10
N GLY A 49 0.55 14.64 7.60
CA GLY A 49 -0.59 14.25 6.76
C GLY A 49 -0.34 12.99 5.92
N VAL A 50 -0.92 12.95 4.72
CA VAL A 50 -0.97 11.81 3.77
C VAL A 50 0.38 11.18 3.38
N GLU A 51 1.54 11.70 3.79
CA GLU A 51 2.84 11.10 3.46
C GLU A 51 3.03 9.70 4.03
N GLY A 52 2.54 9.41 5.25
CA GLY A 52 2.61 8.06 5.82
C GLY A 52 1.83 7.02 5.01
N LEU A 53 0.64 7.41 4.52
CA LEU A 53 -0.15 6.58 3.61
C LEU A 53 0.53 6.43 2.24
N LYS A 54 1.14 7.50 1.73
CA LYS A 54 1.91 7.45 0.48
C LYS A 54 3.10 6.50 0.59
N ALA A 55 3.87 6.57 1.67
CA ALA A 55 4.99 5.67 1.91
C ALA A 55 4.54 4.21 1.99
N PHE A 56 3.40 3.94 2.62
CA PHE A 56 2.79 2.60 2.63
C PHE A 56 2.44 2.12 1.22
N ILE A 57 1.75 2.95 0.42
CA ILE A 57 1.39 2.63 -0.97
C ILE A 57 2.64 2.40 -1.84
N ASP A 58 3.67 3.23 -1.68
CA ASP A 58 4.92 3.07 -2.42
C ASP A 58 5.65 1.78 -2.01
N GLY A 59 5.62 1.42 -0.72
CA GLY A 59 6.14 0.15 -0.22
C GLY A 59 5.41 -1.07 -0.80
N VAL A 60 4.07 -1.00 -0.93
CA VAL A 60 3.28 -2.04 -1.62
C VAL A 60 3.73 -2.16 -3.08
N LYS A 61 3.87 -1.06 -3.80
CA LYS A 61 4.27 -1.08 -5.21
C LYS A 61 5.70 -1.58 -5.41
N GLN A 62 6.64 -1.14 -4.58
CA GLN A 62 8.04 -1.53 -4.71
C GLN A 62 8.30 -2.95 -4.27
N ASN A 63 7.77 -3.38 -3.11
CA ASN A 63 8.09 -4.70 -2.58
C ASN A 63 7.11 -5.75 -3.08
N HIS A 64 5.80 -5.54 -2.94
CA HIS A 64 4.86 -6.62 -3.26
C HIS A 64 4.78 -6.87 -4.77
N LEU A 65 4.69 -5.83 -5.60
CA LEU A 65 4.59 -6.02 -7.06
C LEU A 65 5.89 -6.49 -7.69
N ALA A 66 7.03 -5.91 -7.30
CA ALA A 66 8.31 -6.33 -7.86
C ALA A 66 8.70 -7.74 -7.40
N THR A 67 8.47 -8.10 -6.13
CA THR A 67 8.86 -9.40 -5.59
C THR A 67 7.92 -10.53 -6.00
N TYR A 68 6.60 -10.34 -5.96
CA TYR A 68 5.66 -11.44 -6.17
C TYR A 68 5.03 -11.50 -7.55
N HIS A 69 5.08 -10.39 -8.30
CA HIS A 69 4.34 -10.25 -9.54
C HIS A 69 5.19 -9.82 -10.73
N GLY A 70 6.51 -9.65 -10.54
CA GLY A 70 7.47 -9.34 -11.61
C GLY A 70 7.16 -8.05 -12.37
N SER A 71 6.28 -7.21 -11.83
CA SER A 71 5.78 -6.02 -12.50
C SER A 71 6.50 -4.81 -11.91
N THR A 72 7.53 -4.33 -12.60
CA THR A 72 7.98 -2.95 -12.46
C THR A 72 6.96 -2.06 -13.16
N ARG A 73 6.40 -1.11 -12.40
CA ARG A 73 5.54 -0.06 -12.94
C ARG A 73 6.25 0.72 -14.03
#